data_AF-A0A8S2FNJ9-F1
#
_entry.id   AF-A0A8S2FNJ9-F1
#
_cell.length_a   1.000
_cell.length_b   1.000
_cell.length_c   1.000
_cell.angle_alpha   90.00
_cell.angle_beta   90.00
_cell.angle_gamma   90.00
#
_symmetry.space_group_name_H-M   'P 1'
#
loop_
_entity.id
_entity.type
_entity.pdbx_description
1 polymer ?
#
loop_
_entity_poly.entity_id
_entity_poly.type
_entity_poly.pdbx_seq_one_letter_code
_entity_poly.pdbx_strand_id
1 'polypeptide(L)'
;MLLFTLTAIALIAATLGIVVQRYPEVTHSTTTPRTLADSITIDQMSTHLDQLQRIANSGGGTRAIGTAGFNNTLDYITTYLTQNTNLLLKEQYFDASTSRLASNPVLISQMNNQQINYTYETNFTLIRTLVRLISEQELE
;
A
#
# COMPACT_ATOMS: atom_id res chain seq x y z
N MET A 1 68.65 -48.10 4.95
CA MET A 1 69.13 -48.19 6.34
C MET A 1 68.69 -46.90 7.04
N LEU A 2 67.68 -47.03 7.92
CA LEU A 2 67.17 -46.08 8.94
C LEU A 2 66.75 -44.65 8.53
N LEU A 3 65.83 -43.92 9.20
CA LEU A 3 64.60 -44.12 9.99
C LEU A 3 64.15 -42.69 10.41
N PHE A 4 62.85 -42.48 10.56
CA PHE A 4 62.04 -41.27 10.80
C PHE A 4 62.48 -40.20 11.83
N THR A 5 62.04 -38.93 11.62
CA THR A 5 61.24 -38.05 12.53
C THR A 5 60.83 -36.79 11.71
N LEU A 6 59.57 -36.39 11.44
CA LEU A 6 58.38 -36.01 12.22
C LEU A 6 58.51 -34.73 13.08
N THR A 7 58.31 -33.57 12.45
CA THR A 7 57.70 -32.38 13.10
C THR A 7 56.70 -31.72 12.17
N ALA A 8 55.50 -31.52 12.71
CA ALA A 8 54.29 -31.13 12.04
C ALA A 8 54.26 -29.64 11.68
N ILE A 9 53.96 -29.30 10.43
CA ILE A 9 53.36 -28.01 10.10
C ILE A 9 51.85 -28.23 10.09
N ALA A 10 51.20 -27.66 11.09
CA ALA A 10 49.78 -27.76 11.34
C ALA A 10 48.95 -27.30 10.14
N LEU A 11 48.02 -28.16 9.73
CA LEU A 11 46.79 -27.85 9.01
C LEU A 11 46.18 -26.53 9.53
N ILE A 12 46.14 -25.50 8.69
CA ILE A 12 45.06 -24.51 8.72
C ILE A 12 44.07 -24.93 7.64
N ALA A 13 43.42 -26.06 7.89
CA ALA A 13 42.15 -26.40 7.27
C ALA A 13 41.05 -25.61 7.99
N ALA A 14 41.01 -24.29 7.80
CA ALA A 14 39.87 -23.48 8.24
C ALA A 14 38.76 -23.59 7.19
N THR A 15 38.10 -24.74 7.25
CA THR A 15 36.66 -24.95 7.00
C THR A 15 35.96 -23.91 6.11
N LEU A 16 35.68 -24.37 4.90
CA LEU A 16 34.63 -23.94 4.00
C LEU A 16 33.32 -23.61 4.75
N GLY A 17 33.06 -22.33 4.96
CA GLY A 17 31.73 -21.83 5.29
C GLY A 17 31.10 -21.20 4.05
N ILE A 18 30.83 -21.99 3.00
CA ILE A 18 29.88 -21.55 1.99
C ILE A 18 28.54 -21.45 2.73
N VAL A 19 28.13 -20.24 3.08
CA VAL A 19 26.72 -19.96 3.36
C VAL A 19 26.01 -20.20 2.04
N VAL A 20 25.58 -21.44 1.81
CA VAL A 20 24.56 -21.70 0.81
C VAL A 20 23.33 -21.02 1.37
N GLN A 21 23.03 -19.84 0.87
CA GLN A 21 21.74 -19.21 1.03
C GLN A 21 20.74 -20.16 0.37
N ARG A 22 20.25 -21.15 1.14
CA ARG A 22 19.16 -22.00 0.70
C ARG A 22 17.97 -21.08 0.63
N TYR A 23 17.67 -20.57 -0.56
CA TYR A 23 16.33 -20.07 -0.84
C TYR A 23 15.39 -21.19 -0.40
N PRO A 24 14.42 -20.92 0.49
CA PRO A 24 13.40 -21.91 0.76
C PRO A 24 12.85 -22.33 -0.60
N GLU A 25 12.87 -23.62 -0.89
CA GLU A 25 12.23 -24.15 -2.07
C GLU A 25 10.76 -23.78 -1.93
N VAL A 26 10.33 -22.78 -2.71
CA VAL A 26 8.92 -22.40 -2.79
C VAL A 26 8.27 -23.58 -3.49
N THR A 27 7.75 -24.52 -2.70
CA THR A 27 6.88 -25.56 -3.19
C THR A 27 5.68 -24.84 -3.79
N HIS A 28 5.66 -24.75 -5.11
CA HIS A 28 4.51 -24.24 -5.83
C HIS A 28 3.38 -25.23 -5.60
N SER A 29 2.51 -24.92 -4.65
CA SER A 29 1.19 -25.52 -4.54
C SER A 29 0.59 -25.55 -5.94
N THR A 30 0.17 -26.72 -6.40
CA THR A 30 -0.58 -26.88 -7.65
C THR A 30 -2.00 -26.37 -7.46
N THR A 31 -2.13 -25.10 -7.10
CA THR A 31 -3.42 -24.42 -7.03
C THR A 31 -3.88 -24.16 -8.46
N THR A 32 -4.90 -24.90 -8.89
CA THR A 32 -5.57 -24.62 -10.16
C THR A 32 -6.31 -23.27 -10.08
N PRO A 33 -6.56 -22.58 -11.21
CA PRO A 33 -7.34 -21.35 -11.22
C PRO A 33 -8.70 -21.47 -10.54
N ARG A 34 -9.36 -22.63 -10.68
CA ARG A 34 -10.65 -22.92 -10.03
C ARG A 34 -10.50 -23.01 -8.51
N THR A 35 -9.55 -23.80 -8.02
CA THR A 35 -9.31 -23.92 -6.57
C THR A 35 -8.90 -22.59 -5.94
N LEU A 36 -8.23 -21.70 -6.68
CA LEU A 36 -7.95 -20.34 -6.20
C LEU A 36 -9.22 -19.50 -6.14
N ALA A 37 -10.03 -19.49 -7.20
CA ALA A 37 -11.29 -18.75 -7.24
C ALA A 37 -12.23 -19.17 -6.11
N ASP A 38 -12.34 -20.48 -5.86
CA ASP A 38 -13.20 -21.03 -4.80
C ASP A 38 -12.70 -20.65 -3.39
N SER A 39 -11.41 -20.31 -3.23
CA SER A 39 -10.82 -19.89 -1.95
C SER A 39 -11.03 -18.41 -1.61
N ILE A 40 -11.46 -17.59 -2.58
CA ILE A 40 -11.65 -16.15 -2.40
C ILE A 40 -13.14 -15.90 -2.16
N THR A 41 -13.51 -15.54 -0.93
CA THR A 41 -14.92 -15.31 -0.55
C THR A 41 -15.24 -13.81 -0.42
N ILE A 42 -16.48 -13.45 -0.75
CA ILE A 42 -16.97 -12.07 -0.63
C ILE A 42 -16.95 -11.61 0.83
N ASP A 43 -17.29 -12.50 1.78
CA ASP A 43 -17.36 -12.17 3.20
C ASP A 43 -15.99 -11.83 3.78
N GLN A 44 -14.96 -12.61 3.43
CA GLN A 44 -13.58 -12.32 3.85
C GLN A 44 -13.07 -11.02 3.22
N MET A 45 -13.34 -10.80 1.93
CA MET A 45 -12.98 -9.54 1.27
C MET A 45 -13.67 -8.34 1.95
N SER A 46 -14.96 -8.45 2.24
CA SER A 46 -15.74 -7.38 2.87
C SER A 46 -15.23 -7.03 4.26
N THR A 47 -14.79 -8.03 5.03
CA THR A 47 -14.16 -7.82 6.34
C THR A 47 -12.93 -6.91 6.24
N HIS A 48 -12.07 -7.14 5.22
CA HIS A 48 -10.91 -6.28 4.99
C HIS A 48 -11.32 -4.86 4.56
N LEU A 49 -12.31 -4.73 3.68
CA LEU A 49 -12.81 -3.42 3.23
C LEU A 49 -13.39 -2.60 4.40
N ASP A 50 -14.18 -3.23 5.26
CA ASP A 50 -14.75 -2.60 6.45
C ASP A 50 -13.65 -2.11 7.40
N GLN A 51 -12.61 -2.93 7.62
CA GLN A 51 -11.49 -2.54 8.47
C GLN A 51 -10.70 -1.38 7.86
N LEU A 52 -10.45 -1.40 6.55
CA LEU A 52 -9.80 -0.29 5.85
C LEU A 52 -10.64 0.99 5.89
N GLN A 53 -11.98 0.89 5.85
CA GLN A 53 -12.86 2.03 6.02
C GLN A 53 -12.82 2.58 7.46
N ARG A 54 -12.78 1.70 8.47
CA ARG A 54 -12.59 2.11 9.88
C ARG A 54 -11.29 2.86 10.08
N ILE A 55 -10.19 2.36 9.47
CA ILE A 55 -8.88 3.02 9.48
C ILE A 55 -8.94 4.38 8.80
N ALA A 56 -9.63 4.49 7.66
CA ALA A 56 -9.82 5.78 6.99
C ALA A 56 -10.59 6.76 7.90
N ASN A 57 -11.69 6.31 8.50
CA ASN A 57 -12.53 7.15 9.37
C ASN A 57 -11.76 7.66 10.59
N SER A 58 -10.98 6.79 11.27
CA SER A 58 -10.15 7.21 12.40
C SER A 58 -8.94 8.06 11.99
N GLY A 59 -8.46 7.90 10.75
CA GLY A 59 -7.37 8.65 10.14
C GLY A 59 -7.74 10.00 9.53
N GLY A 60 -8.90 10.58 9.88
CA GLY A 60 -9.36 11.87 9.34
C GLY A 60 -10.08 11.75 7.99
N GLY A 61 -10.68 10.59 7.71
CA GLY A 61 -11.44 10.31 6.49
C GLY A 61 -10.57 9.90 5.29
N THR A 62 -9.28 9.59 5.48
CA THR A 62 -8.37 9.27 4.38
C THR A 62 -7.33 8.22 4.76
N ARG A 63 -6.81 7.52 3.75
CA ARG A 63 -5.64 6.63 3.82
C ARG A 63 -4.51 7.11 2.90
N ALA A 64 -4.55 8.38 2.51
CA ALA A 64 -3.54 8.97 1.64
C ALA A 64 -2.16 9.00 2.30
N ILE A 65 -1.10 8.90 1.50
CA ILE A 65 0.29 8.94 1.97
C ILE A 65 0.57 10.16 2.86
N GLY A 66 1.39 9.96 3.90
CA GLY A 66 1.73 10.99 4.88
C GLY A 66 0.62 11.29 5.91
N THR A 67 -0.40 10.44 6.02
CA THR A 67 -1.47 10.55 7.02
C THR A 67 -1.44 9.39 8.01
N ALA A 68 -2.08 9.56 9.18
CA ALA A 68 -2.24 8.48 10.15
C ALA A 68 -2.97 7.26 9.56
N GLY A 69 -3.98 7.48 8.69
CA GLY A 69 -4.69 6.41 8.02
C GLY A 69 -3.80 5.57 7.10
N PHE A 70 -2.77 6.16 6.48
CA PHE A 70 -1.79 5.41 5.70
C PHE A 70 -0.92 4.50 6.59
N ASN A 71 -0.34 5.05 7.66
CA ASN A 71 0.50 4.28 8.58
C ASN A 71 -0.27 3.12 9.23
N ASN A 72 -1.51 3.38 9.65
CA ASN A 72 -2.39 2.35 10.23
C ASN A 72 -2.81 1.29 9.20
N THR A 73 -2.91 1.66 7.92
CA THR A 73 -3.17 0.69 6.84
C THR A 73 -1.97 -0.24 6.66
N LEU A 74 -0.75 0.31 6.68
CA LEU A 74 0.46 -0.48 6.59
C LEU A 74 0.54 -1.47 7.76
N ASP A 75 0.37 -0.99 8.99
CA ASP A 75 0.37 -1.82 10.20
C ASP A 75 -0.69 -2.94 10.17
N TYR A 76 -1.89 -2.63 9.70
CA TYR A 76 -2.95 -3.64 9.54
C TYR A 76 -2.54 -4.76 8.58
N ILE A 77 -2.01 -4.40 7.40
CA ILE A 77 -1.64 -5.37 6.37
C ILE A 77 -0.44 -6.20 6.85
N THR A 78 0.60 -5.57 7.38
CA THR A 78 1.81 -6.27 7.84
C THR A 78 1.49 -7.21 8.99
N THR A 79 0.70 -6.76 9.97
CA THR A 79 0.25 -7.58 11.09
C THR A 79 -0.60 -8.74 10.62
N TYR A 80 -1.60 -8.50 9.76
CA TYR A 80 -2.47 -9.56 9.26
C TYR A 80 -1.69 -10.64 8.52
N LEU A 81 -0.82 -10.25 7.59
CA LEU A 81 -0.02 -11.20 6.82
C LEU A 81 0.95 -11.97 7.71
N THR A 82 1.60 -11.30 8.66
CA THR A 82 2.53 -11.95 9.60
C THR A 82 1.81 -12.98 10.49
N GLN A 83 0.58 -12.69 10.91
CA GLN A 83 -0.17 -13.56 11.84
C GLN A 83 -0.90 -14.71 11.14
N ASN A 84 -1.30 -14.53 9.87
CA ASN A 84 -2.20 -15.47 9.19
C ASN A 84 -1.55 -16.19 7.99
N THR A 85 -0.30 -15.89 7.68
CA THR A 85 0.42 -16.50 6.55
C THR A 85 1.85 -16.87 6.93
N ASN A 86 2.50 -17.64 6.05
CA ASN A 86 3.92 -17.97 6.14
C ASN A 86 4.77 -17.13 5.17
N LEU A 87 4.25 -15.98 4.70
CA LEU A 87 4.94 -15.12 3.74
C LEU A 87 6.12 -14.41 4.41
N LEU A 88 7.19 -14.23 3.65
CA LEU A 88 8.32 -13.38 4.03
C LEU A 88 8.02 -11.94 3.60
N LEU A 89 7.74 -11.07 4.56
CA LEU A 89 7.44 -9.67 4.30
C LEU A 89 8.73 -8.88 4.03
N LYS A 90 8.71 -8.06 2.99
CA LYS A 90 9.74 -7.07 2.70
C LYS A 90 9.09 -5.72 2.44
N GLU A 91 9.39 -4.74 3.27
CA GLU A 91 9.00 -3.36 3.01
C GLU A 91 9.97 -2.72 2.01
N GLN A 92 9.42 -1.99 1.04
CA GLN A 92 10.17 -1.24 0.05
C GLN A 92 9.76 0.23 0.09
N TYR A 93 10.70 1.06 0.52
CA TYR A 93 10.52 2.51 0.57
C TYR A 93 10.77 3.12 -0.81
N PHE A 94 10.05 4.18 -1.12
CA PHE A 94 10.19 4.98 -2.34
C PHE A 94 9.76 6.43 -2.07
N ASP A 95 10.29 7.35 -2.87
CA ASP A 95 9.90 8.75 -2.81
C ASP A 95 8.54 8.97 -3.47
N ALA A 96 7.65 9.65 -2.76
CA ALA A 96 6.33 10.01 -3.26
C ALA A 96 6.15 11.52 -3.23
N SER A 97 5.79 12.09 -4.38
CA SER A 97 5.37 13.49 -4.45
C SER A 97 3.92 13.61 -4.01
N THR A 98 3.67 14.40 -2.97
CA THR A 98 2.30 14.74 -2.57
C THR A 98 1.92 16.10 -3.14
N SER A 99 0.76 16.17 -3.77
CA SER A 99 0.18 17.44 -4.23
C SER A 99 -1.01 17.77 -3.36
N ARG A 100 -1.15 19.06 -3.02
CA ARG A 100 -2.39 19.59 -2.46
C ARG A 100 -2.82 20.77 -3.31
N LEU A 101 -4.13 20.98 -3.36
CA LEU A 101 -4.65 22.15 -4.05
C LEU A 101 -4.22 23.39 -3.25
N ALA A 102 -3.52 24.32 -3.90
CA ALA A 102 -3.07 25.55 -3.24
C ALA A 102 -4.24 26.50 -2.94
N SER A 103 -5.29 26.46 -3.76
CA SER A 103 -6.51 27.26 -3.64
C SER A 103 -7.66 26.58 -4.36
N ASN A 104 -8.91 27.07 -4.19
CA ASN A 104 -10.04 26.63 -4.99
C ASN A 104 -9.71 26.75 -6.50
N PRO A 105 -10.11 25.77 -7.33
CA PRO A 105 -9.80 25.76 -8.74
C PRO A 105 -10.56 26.91 -9.42
N VAL A 106 -9.88 27.55 -10.37
CA VAL A 106 -10.43 28.65 -11.17
C VAL A 106 -10.47 28.22 -12.63
N LEU A 107 -11.65 28.22 -13.25
CA LEU A 107 -11.77 28.18 -14.71
C LEU A 107 -11.73 29.61 -15.22
N ILE A 108 -10.84 29.87 -16.17
CA ILE A 108 -10.76 31.14 -16.86
C ILE A 108 -11.35 30.94 -18.26
N SER A 109 -12.44 31.62 -18.56
CA SER A 109 -13.03 31.66 -19.90
C SER A 109 -12.66 32.97 -20.56
N GLN A 110 -12.15 32.92 -21.79
CA GLN A 110 -11.87 34.10 -22.60
C GLN A 110 -12.70 34.03 -23.88
N MET A 111 -13.58 35.01 -24.07
CA MET A 111 -14.36 35.19 -25.30
C MET A 111 -14.38 36.69 -25.64
N ASN A 112 -14.18 37.03 -26.91
CA ASN A 112 -14.23 38.42 -27.41
C ASN A 112 -13.36 39.40 -26.60
N ASN A 113 -12.12 39.00 -26.26
CA ASN A 113 -11.20 39.76 -25.41
C ASN A 113 -11.69 40.04 -23.97
N GLN A 114 -12.81 39.45 -23.55
CA GLN A 114 -13.30 39.52 -22.18
C GLN A 114 -12.97 38.24 -21.44
N GLN A 115 -12.32 38.37 -20.28
CA GLN A 115 -11.99 37.26 -19.40
C GLN A 115 -13.00 37.17 -18.26
N ILE A 116 -13.56 35.99 -18.04
CA ILE A 116 -14.41 35.67 -16.90
C ILE A 116 -13.73 34.58 -16.07
N ASN A 117 -13.59 34.82 -14.76
CA ASN A 117 -12.99 33.87 -13.82
C ASN A 117 -14.12 33.20 -13.02
N TYR A 118 -14.21 31.87 -13.11
CA TYR A 118 -15.14 31.06 -12.33
C TYR A 118 -14.37 30.32 -11.24
N THR A 119 -14.65 30.60 -9.97
CA THR A 119 -14.07 29.87 -8.83
C THR A 119 -15.04 28.77 -8.41
N TYR A 120 -14.55 27.53 -8.27
CA TYR A 120 -15.39 26.41 -7.84
C TYR A 120 -15.10 26.00 -6.41
N GLU A 121 -16.14 25.69 -5.65
CA GLU A 121 -15.99 25.03 -4.34
C GLU A 121 -15.48 23.61 -4.53
N THR A 122 -14.57 23.17 -3.66
CA THR A 122 -14.03 21.80 -3.66
C THR A 122 -14.57 20.94 -2.53
N ASN A 123 -15.33 21.55 -1.61
CA ASN A 123 -15.98 20.83 -0.54
C ASN A 123 -17.24 20.13 -1.07
N PHE A 124 -17.12 18.82 -1.35
CA PHE A 124 -18.22 18.01 -1.90
C PHE A 124 -19.50 18.02 -1.04
N THR A 125 -19.40 18.27 0.26
CA THR A 125 -20.57 18.43 1.16
C THR A 125 -21.31 19.73 0.88
N LEU A 126 -20.58 20.82 0.66
CA LEU A 126 -21.16 22.11 0.29
C LEU A 126 -21.71 22.07 -1.14
N ILE A 127 -21.04 21.40 -2.08
CA ILE A 127 -21.52 21.22 -3.46
C ILE A 127 -22.86 20.47 -3.47
N ARG A 128 -22.98 19.36 -2.72
CA ARG A 128 -24.24 18.60 -2.65
C ARG A 128 -25.39 19.45 -2.10
N THR A 129 -25.10 20.33 -1.14
CA THR A 129 -26.08 21.25 -0.56
C THR A 129 -26.46 22.36 -1.55
N LEU A 130 -25.49 22.94 -2.24
CA LEU A 130 -25.70 23.97 -3.26
C LEU A 130 -26.51 23.45 -4.47
N VAL A 131 -26.18 22.25 -4.98
CA VAL A 131 -26.93 21.63 -6.09
C VAL A 131 -28.39 21.41 -5.70
N ARG A 132 -28.65 20.99 -4.46
CA ARG A 132 -30.01 20.82 -3.94
C ARG A 132 -30.75 22.16 -3.88
N LEU A 133 -30.13 23.21 -3.35
CA LEU A 133 -30.74 24.54 -3.24
C LEU A 133 -31.03 25.15 -4.62
N ILE A 134 -30.14 24.95 -5.60
CA ILE A 134 -30.33 25.41 -6.98
C ILE A 134 -31.49 24.65 -7.64
N SER A 135 -31.59 23.33 -7.43
CA SER A 135 -32.70 22.53 -7.96
C SER A 135 -34.07 22.87 -7.33
N GLU A 136 -34.08 23.33 -6.09
CA GLU A 136 -35.30 23.77 -5.40
C GLU A 136 -35.72 25.19 -5.82
N GLN A 137 -34.80 26.04 -6.31
CA GLN A 137 -35.07 27.39 -6.82
C GLN A 137 -35.56 27.42 -8.28
N GLU A 138 -35.28 26.40 -9.09
CA GLU A 138 -35.79 26.31 -10.48
C GLU A 138 -37.23 25.75 -10.57
N LEU A 139 -37.85 25.38 -9.45
CA LEU A 139 -39.20 24.83 -9.38
C LEU A 139 -40.27 25.84 -8.90
N GLU A 140 -39.91 27.12 -8.74
CA GLU A 140 -40.83 28.25 -8.51
C GLU A 140 -40.82 29.24 -9.68
#